data_AF-A0A8B7DXN5-F1
#
_entry.id   AF-A0A8B7DXN5-F1
#
_cell.length_a   1.000
_cell.length_b   1.000
_cell.length_c   1.000
_cell.angle_alpha   90.00
_cell.angle_beta   90.00
_cell.angle_gamma   90.00
#
_symmetry.space_group_name_H-M   'P 1'
#
loop_
_entity.id
_entity.type
_entity.pdbx_description
1 polymer ?
#
loop_
_entity_poly.entity_id
_entity_poly.type
_entity_poly.pdbx_seq_one_letter_code
_entity_poly.pdbx_strand_id
1 'polypeptide(L)'
;MDINECIDLSKYCSWANSDCINTNGSYNCTCKSGWRINEYNNSCIDIDECKNLTKYCNWPNSDCINTNGSYSCTCKIGWTLNEYNNSCLDIDECSSSSNICNTINNVCVNSIGSYFCYKGEWSLWSECSETCGFGYKYSILNTLLKSQQEAKRSLPCMNMRCPDINECIDSTKYCNWANSDCINTNGSYYCTCKSGWRFNEYSNSCIDIDECANLTKYCNWPNSDCINTNGSYNCACKFGWTLDEYNNSCV
;
A
#
# COMPACT_ATOMS: atom_id res chain seq x y z
N MET A 1 7.43 -28.98 -47.33
CA MET A 1 8.01 -28.90 -45.97
C MET A 1 7.60 -27.56 -45.39
N ASP A 2 7.26 -27.56 -44.11
CA ASP A 2 7.00 -26.35 -43.34
C ASP A 2 8.30 -25.56 -43.12
N ILE A 3 8.22 -24.23 -43.16
CA ILE A 3 9.35 -23.36 -42.86
C ILE A 3 9.11 -22.82 -41.45
N ASN A 4 10.04 -23.04 -40.53
CA ASN A 4 9.87 -22.54 -39.17
C ASN A 4 10.19 -21.03 -39.10
N GLU A 5 9.17 -20.18 -39.13
CA GLU A 5 9.33 -18.72 -39.09
C GLU A 5 9.86 -18.20 -37.74
N CYS A 6 9.74 -18.98 -36.66
CA CYS A 6 10.21 -18.60 -35.33
C CYS A 6 11.74 -18.65 -35.18
N ILE A 7 12.48 -19.12 -36.20
CA ILE A 7 13.95 -19.04 -36.24
C ILE A 7 14.41 -17.59 -36.45
N ASP A 8 13.62 -16.76 -37.16
CA ASP A 8 13.92 -15.35 -37.41
C ASP A 8 12.84 -14.44 -36.82
N LEU A 9 12.87 -14.30 -35.50
CA LEU A 9 11.95 -13.45 -34.75
C LEU A 9 11.97 -11.99 -35.23
N SER A 10 13.13 -11.50 -35.70
CA SER A 10 13.28 -10.12 -36.20
C SER A 10 12.44 -9.83 -37.43
N LYS A 11 12.08 -10.88 -38.18
CA LYS A 11 11.29 -10.79 -39.41
C LYS A 11 9.82 -11.10 -39.20
N TYR A 12 9.47 -12.00 -38.29
CA TYR A 12 8.10 -12.54 -38.18
C TYR A 12 7.36 -12.16 -36.89
N CYS A 13 8.05 -12.07 -35.75
CA CYS A 13 7.47 -11.65 -34.45
C CYS A 13 8.40 -10.66 -33.76
N SER A 14 8.56 -9.48 -34.36
CA SER A 14 9.54 -8.47 -33.95
C SER A 14 9.08 -7.58 -32.78
N TRP A 15 7.91 -7.86 -32.21
CA TRP A 15 7.34 -7.07 -31.14
C TRP A 15 8.14 -7.27 -29.84
N ALA A 16 8.33 -6.20 -29.08
CA ALA A 16 8.89 -6.34 -27.75
C ALA A 16 7.96 -7.22 -26.89
N ASN A 17 8.54 -8.18 -26.18
CA ASN A 17 7.82 -9.13 -25.31
C ASN A 17 6.79 -10.04 -26.00
N SER A 18 6.97 -10.32 -27.30
CA SER A 18 6.26 -11.42 -27.97
C SER A 18 7.04 -12.74 -27.94
N ASP A 19 6.31 -13.83 -28.05
CA ASP A 19 6.76 -15.19 -28.37
C ASP A 19 6.20 -15.60 -29.74
N CYS A 20 6.91 -16.50 -30.42
CA CYS A 20 6.49 -17.06 -31.70
C CYS A 20 6.15 -18.54 -31.56
N ILE A 21 5.03 -18.95 -32.14
CA ILE A 21 4.57 -20.32 -32.20
C ILE A 21 4.53 -20.74 -33.66
N ASN A 22 5.39 -21.69 -34.04
CA ASN A 22 5.39 -22.25 -35.39
C ASN A 22 4.22 -23.22 -35.56
N THR A 23 3.49 -23.09 -36.66
CA THR A 23 2.35 -23.96 -36.99
C THR A 23 2.56 -24.55 -38.38
N ASN A 24 1.92 -25.67 -38.70
CA ASN A 24 2.14 -26.28 -40.02
C ASN A 24 1.55 -25.39 -41.14
N GLY A 25 2.42 -24.74 -41.90
CA GLY A 25 2.08 -23.82 -43.00
C GLY A 25 1.93 -22.34 -42.61
N SER A 26 2.23 -21.97 -41.36
CA SER A 26 2.14 -20.58 -40.87
C SER A 26 2.82 -20.43 -39.49
N TYR A 27 2.82 -19.24 -38.91
CA TYR A 27 3.19 -19.00 -37.52
C TYR A 27 2.14 -18.14 -36.81
N ASN A 28 2.22 -18.05 -35.49
CA ASN A 28 1.43 -17.15 -34.68
C ASN A 28 2.33 -16.41 -33.67
N CYS A 29 2.14 -15.10 -33.54
CA CYS A 29 2.83 -14.29 -32.53
C CYS A 29 1.90 -14.06 -31.34
N THR A 30 2.37 -14.40 -30.15
CA THR A 30 1.63 -14.20 -28.89
C THR A 30 2.44 -13.32 -27.96
N CYS A 31 1.80 -12.70 -26.97
CA CYS A 31 2.52 -11.99 -25.93
C CYS A 31 3.05 -12.95 -24.86
N LYS A 32 4.21 -12.65 -24.30
CA LYS A 32 4.77 -13.37 -23.15
C LYS A 32 3.81 -13.31 -21.96
N SER A 33 3.96 -14.24 -21.01
CA SER A 33 3.20 -14.19 -19.75
C SER A 33 3.40 -12.84 -19.03
N GLY A 34 2.31 -12.26 -18.52
CA GLY A 34 2.30 -10.90 -17.94
C GLY A 34 2.04 -9.78 -18.96
N TRP A 35 1.88 -10.12 -20.25
CA TRP A 35 1.65 -9.15 -21.32
C TRP A 35 0.38 -9.50 -22.10
N ARG A 36 -0.29 -8.48 -22.63
CA ARG A 36 -1.46 -8.63 -23.50
C ARG A 36 -1.25 -7.93 -24.83
N ILE A 37 -1.91 -8.42 -25.87
CA ILE A 37 -1.90 -7.79 -27.19
C ILE A 37 -2.59 -6.42 -27.10
N ASN A 38 -1.94 -5.42 -27.67
CA ASN A 38 -2.53 -4.14 -28.01
C ASN A 38 -3.21 -4.26 -29.38
N GLU A 39 -4.53 -4.14 -29.41
CA GLU A 39 -5.37 -4.34 -30.59
C GLU A 39 -5.13 -3.32 -31.71
N TYR A 40 -4.45 -2.19 -31.41
CA TYR A 40 -4.25 -1.11 -32.37
C TYR A 40 -2.96 -1.22 -33.19
N ASN A 41 -1.92 -1.83 -32.63
CA ASN A 41 -0.57 -1.76 -33.22
C ASN A 41 0.19 -3.08 -33.20
N ASN A 42 -0.48 -4.20 -32.87
CA ASN A 42 0.16 -5.50 -32.74
C ASN A 42 1.43 -5.41 -31.86
N SER A 43 1.33 -4.78 -30.69
CA SER A 43 2.41 -4.75 -29.70
C SER A 43 1.98 -5.44 -28.41
N CYS A 44 2.93 -5.91 -27.61
CA CYS A 44 2.64 -6.42 -26.28
C CYS A 44 2.75 -5.30 -25.26
N ILE A 45 1.67 -5.09 -24.50
CA ILE A 45 1.63 -4.14 -23.39
C ILE A 45 1.50 -4.90 -22.08
N ASP A 46 2.14 -4.38 -21.06
CA ASP A 46 2.12 -4.94 -19.72
C ASP A 46 0.68 -5.03 -19.17
N ILE A 47 0.38 -6.12 -18.46
CA ILE A 47 -0.89 -6.28 -17.76
C ILE A 47 -0.74 -5.62 -16.40
N ASP A 48 -1.57 -4.63 -16.09
CA ASP A 48 -1.54 -4.02 -14.75
C ASP A 48 -2.37 -4.81 -13.77
N GLU A 49 -1.74 -5.75 -13.05
CA GLU A 49 -2.42 -6.59 -12.06
C GLU A 49 -2.98 -5.78 -10.88
N CYS A 50 -2.39 -4.61 -10.57
CA CYS A 50 -2.85 -3.75 -9.47
C CYS A 50 -4.20 -3.08 -9.74
N LYS A 51 -4.70 -3.10 -10.99
CA LYS A 51 -6.06 -2.68 -11.31
C LYS A 51 -7.12 -3.68 -10.85
N ASN A 52 -6.73 -4.91 -10.49
CA ASN A 52 -7.64 -5.95 -10.05
C ASN A 52 -7.15 -6.58 -8.74
N LEU A 53 -7.24 -5.80 -7.65
CA LEU A 53 -6.74 -6.20 -6.32
C LEU A 53 -7.45 -7.44 -5.73
N THR A 54 -8.68 -7.73 -6.15
CA THR A 54 -9.40 -8.92 -5.69
C THR A 54 -8.83 -10.21 -6.29
N LYS A 55 -8.21 -10.09 -7.46
CA LYS A 55 -7.50 -11.19 -8.14
C LYS A 55 -6.02 -11.23 -7.78
N TYR A 56 -5.39 -10.07 -7.59
CA TYR A 56 -3.95 -9.92 -7.40
C TYR A 56 -3.65 -9.09 -6.16
N CYS A 57 -2.75 -9.55 -5.27
CA CYS A 57 -2.46 -8.88 -3.99
C CYS A 57 -3.70 -8.69 -3.08
N ASN A 58 -4.56 -9.70 -2.98
CA ASN A 58 -5.78 -9.67 -2.16
C ASN A 58 -5.52 -9.80 -0.65
N TRP A 59 -4.31 -9.48 -0.20
CA TRP A 59 -3.88 -9.68 1.17
C TRP A 59 -4.35 -8.51 2.03
N PRO A 60 -4.91 -8.75 3.23
CA PRO A 60 -5.16 -7.66 4.17
C PRO A 60 -3.86 -6.91 4.47
N ASN A 61 -3.92 -5.58 4.47
CA ASN A 61 -2.79 -4.70 4.81
C ASN A 61 -1.56 -4.83 3.88
N SER A 62 -1.78 -5.12 2.60
CA SER A 62 -0.75 -5.03 1.56
C SER A 62 -0.98 -3.85 0.62
N ASP A 63 0.09 -3.47 -0.08
CA ASP A 63 0.12 -2.59 -1.24
C ASP A 63 0.55 -3.39 -2.47
N CYS A 64 0.08 -2.97 -3.65
CA CYS A 64 0.42 -3.60 -4.93
C CYS A 64 1.31 -2.69 -5.76
N ILE A 65 2.39 -3.25 -6.30
CA ILE A 65 3.34 -2.59 -7.18
C ILE A 65 3.41 -3.38 -8.49
N ASN A 66 2.79 -2.85 -9.55
CA ASN A 66 2.90 -3.45 -10.87
C ASN A 66 4.30 -3.20 -11.47
N THR A 67 4.91 -4.23 -12.06
CA THR A 67 6.26 -4.25 -12.63
C THR A 67 6.20 -4.72 -14.09
N ASN A 68 7.29 -4.61 -14.84
CA ASN A 68 7.22 -4.97 -16.25
C ASN A 68 7.11 -6.50 -16.44
N GLY A 69 5.96 -6.97 -16.90
CA GLY A 69 5.64 -8.38 -17.12
C GLY A 69 5.25 -9.15 -15.85
N SER A 70 5.02 -8.48 -14.72
CA SER A 70 4.68 -9.10 -13.44
C SER A 70 4.22 -8.06 -12.43
N TYR A 71 3.92 -8.46 -11.20
CA TYR A 71 3.63 -7.55 -10.09
C TYR A 71 4.31 -8.02 -8.81
N SER A 72 4.34 -7.14 -7.80
CA SER A 72 4.80 -7.43 -6.46
C SER A 72 3.78 -6.92 -5.43
N CYS A 73 3.54 -7.71 -4.39
CA CYS A 73 2.73 -7.31 -3.25
C CYS A 73 3.66 -7.09 -2.06
N THR A 74 3.56 -5.93 -1.41
CA THR A 74 4.36 -5.58 -0.23
C THR A 74 3.45 -5.33 0.96
N CYS A 75 3.91 -5.61 2.17
CA CYS A 75 3.14 -5.29 3.36
C CYS A 75 3.23 -3.80 3.70
N LYS A 76 2.13 -3.24 4.23
CA LYS A 76 2.10 -1.87 4.74
C LYS A 76 3.02 -1.73 5.95
N ILE A 77 3.35 -0.49 6.30
CA ILE A 77 4.15 -0.17 7.49
C ILE A 77 3.49 -0.75 8.74
N GLY A 78 4.28 -1.38 9.62
CA GLY A 78 3.79 -2.09 10.81
C GLY A 78 3.42 -3.55 10.54
N TRP A 79 3.62 -4.04 9.31
CA TRP A 79 3.27 -5.41 8.91
C TRP A 79 4.44 -6.09 8.21
N THR A 80 4.54 -7.41 8.38
CA THR A 80 5.57 -8.26 7.76
C THR A 80 4.95 -9.39 6.95
N LEU A 81 5.67 -9.82 5.90
CA LEU A 81 5.21 -10.87 5.00
C LEU A 81 5.25 -12.24 5.69
N ASN A 82 4.12 -12.93 5.69
CA ASN A 82 4.06 -14.35 5.99
C ASN A 82 4.13 -15.16 4.69
N GLU A 83 5.28 -15.77 4.43
CA GLU A 83 5.56 -16.55 3.23
C GLU A 83 4.71 -17.81 3.09
N TYR A 84 4.13 -18.33 4.19
CA TYR A 84 3.35 -19.57 4.16
C TYR A 84 1.98 -19.41 3.49
N ASN A 85 1.35 -18.26 3.69
CA ASN A 85 -0.02 -18.02 3.26
C ASN A 85 -0.20 -16.72 2.49
N ASN A 86 0.90 -16.03 2.13
CA ASN A 86 0.85 -14.78 1.40
C ASN A 86 -0.08 -13.78 2.11
N SER A 87 0.24 -13.46 3.36
CA SER A 87 -0.51 -12.47 4.15
C SER A 87 0.43 -11.54 4.90
N CYS A 88 -0.08 -10.38 5.27
CA CYS A 88 0.67 -9.44 6.11
C CYS A 88 0.26 -9.65 7.57
N LEU A 89 1.25 -9.98 8.39
CA LEU A 89 1.09 -10.13 9.84
C LEU A 89 1.56 -8.87 10.52
N ASP A 90 0.86 -8.52 11.59
CA ASP A 90 1.27 -7.45 12.50
C ASP A 90 2.68 -7.71 13.04
N ILE A 91 3.55 -6.71 12.98
CA ILE A 91 4.88 -6.79 13.59
C ILE A 91 4.69 -6.47 15.07
N ASP A 92 5.05 -7.41 15.96
CA ASP A 92 5.12 -7.10 17.37
C ASP A 92 6.38 -6.28 17.65
N GLU A 93 6.28 -4.96 17.62
CA GLU A 93 7.45 -4.10 17.78
C GLU A 93 8.00 -4.14 19.22
N CYS A 94 7.19 -4.54 20.19
CA CYS A 94 7.62 -4.77 21.58
C CYS A 94 8.51 -6.00 21.72
N SER A 95 8.23 -7.04 20.94
CA SER A 95 9.08 -8.24 20.87
C SER A 95 10.29 -8.05 19.93
N SER A 96 10.16 -7.17 18.94
CA SER A 96 11.17 -6.99 17.88
C SER A 96 12.32 -6.06 18.28
N SER A 97 12.11 -5.14 19.24
CA SER A 97 13.23 -4.37 19.79
C SER A 97 13.08 -4.04 21.28
N SER A 98 14.08 -4.41 22.07
CA SER A 98 14.07 -4.30 23.54
C SER A 98 14.11 -2.87 24.08
N ASN A 99 14.40 -1.87 23.24
CA ASN A 99 14.51 -0.46 23.62
C ASN A 99 13.56 0.46 22.85
N ILE A 100 12.50 -0.07 22.24
CA ILE A 100 11.64 0.73 21.36
C ILE A 100 11.00 1.94 22.06
N CYS A 101 10.72 1.80 23.36
CA CYS A 101 10.14 2.85 24.19
C CYS A 101 11.15 3.81 24.82
N ASN A 102 12.44 3.70 24.47
CA ASN A 102 13.53 4.67 24.68
C ASN A 102 13.51 5.46 26.02
N THR A 103 13.16 4.82 27.15
CA THR A 103 13.34 5.38 28.50
C THR A 103 13.19 4.29 29.57
N ILE A 104 13.94 4.44 30.67
CA ILE A 104 13.82 3.60 31.87
C ILE A 104 12.39 3.72 32.41
N ASN A 105 11.77 2.57 32.72
CA ASN A 105 10.39 2.41 33.21
C ASN A 105 9.27 2.64 32.18
N ASN A 106 9.53 2.57 30.87
CA ASN A 106 8.45 2.51 29.88
C ASN A 106 8.11 1.05 29.53
N VAL A 107 6.82 0.71 29.56
CA VAL A 107 6.26 -0.56 29.10
C VAL A 107 5.74 -0.38 27.67
N CYS A 108 6.10 -1.32 26.81
CA CYS A 108 5.61 -1.40 25.44
C CYS A 108 4.34 -2.25 25.37
N VAL A 109 3.37 -1.83 24.56
CA VAL A 109 2.17 -2.61 24.21
C VAL A 109 2.05 -2.66 22.69
N ASN A 110 2.00 -3.88 22.16
CA ASN A 110 1.78 -4.10 20.74
C ASN A 110 0.32 -3.80 20.39
N SER A 111 0.08 -3.22 19.22
CA SER A 111 -1.24 -2.90 18.69
C SER A 111 -1.31 -3.24 17.19
N ILE A 112 -2.51 -3.37 16.63
CA ILE A 112 -2.60 -3.78 15.22
C ILE A 112 -2.06 -2.66 14.31
N GLY A 113 -0.98 -2.97 13.59
CA GLY A 113 -0.23 -2.13 12.65
C GLY A 113 0.72 -1.13 13.31
N SER A 114 0.95 -1.20 14.64
CA SER A 114 1.73 -0.21 15.39
C SER A 114 2.00 -0.66 16.84
N TYR A 115 2.71 0.14 17.64
CA TYR A 115 2.84 -0.07 19.08
C TYR A 115 2.68 1.25 19.83
N PHE A 116 2.46 1.16 21.14
CA PHE A 116 2.54 2.33 22.01
C PHE A 116 3.32 2.05 23.29
N CYS A 117 3.88 3.12 23.84
CA CYS A 117 4.71 3.11 25.03
C CYS A 117 4.06 3.91 26.15
N TYR A 118 4.10 3.39 27.37
CA TYR A 118 3.59 4.11 28.55
C TYR A 118 4.54 3.93 29.75
N LYS A 119 4.51 4.87 30.71
CA LYS A 119 5.32 4.79 31.93
C LYS A 119 4.72 3.77 32.91
N GLY A 120 5.49 2.75 33.29
CA GLY A 120 5.08 1.65 34.14
C GLY A 120 5.63 1.70 35.57
N GLU A 121 4.77 2.02 36.53
CA GLU A 121 4.57 1.19 37.73
C GLU A 121 3.13 0.63 37.67
N TRP A 122 2.86 -0.33 36.78
CA TRP A 122 1.52 -0.91 36.60
C TRP A 122 1.58 -2.41 36.89
N SER A 123 1.13 -2.78 38.09
CA SER A 123 0.85 -4.17 38.48
C SER A 123 -0.48 -4.62 37.87
N LEU A 124 -0.48 -5.84 37.33
CA LEU A 124 -1.67 -6.55 36.84
C LEU A 124 -2.77 -6.52 37.92
N TRP A 125 -3.90 -5.87 37.59
CA TRP A 125 -5.20 -5.85 38.28
C TRP A 125 -5.21 -5.84 39.82
N SER A 126 -5.48 -4.67 40.41
CA SER A 126 -6.31 -4.62 41.63
C SER A 126 -7.01 -3.28 41.91
N GLU A 127 -6.67 -2.16 41.27
CA GLU A 127 -7.37 -0.88 41.53
C GLU A 127 -7.59 -0.09 40.23
N CYS A 128 -8.83 0.37 39.97
CA CYS A 128 -9.10 1.23 38.81
C CYS A 128 -8.34 2.56 38.99
N SER A 129 -7.42 2.90 38.08
CA SER A 129 -6.72 4.20 38.09
C SER A 129 -7.64 5.34 37.62
N GLU A 130 -7.51 6.54 38.20
CA GLU A 130 -8.29 7.74 37.83
C GLU A 130 -7.96 8.28 36.42
N THR A 131 -6.94 7.73 35.75
CA THR A 131 -6.43 8.19 34.44
C THR A 131 -6.63 7.14 33.34
N CYS A 132 -6.97 7.59 32.12
CA CYS A 132 -6.98 6.73 30.94
C CYS A 132 -5.55 6.36 30.50
N GLY A 133 -5.39 5.16 29.94
CA GLY A 133 -4.12 4.74 29.31
C GLY A 133 -3.77 5.56 28.06
N PHE A 134 -2.52 5.48 27.60
CA PHE A 134 -2.07 6.17 26.37
C PHE A 134 -2.89 5.72 25.16
N GLY A 135 -3.18 6.62 24.22
CA GLY A 135 -4.11 6.37 23.11
C GLY A 135 -5.59 6.47 23.50
N TYR A 136 -5.92 6.75 24.77
CA TYR A 136 -7.30 6.94 25.23
C TYR A 136 -7.44 8.20 26.08
N LYS A 137 -8.56 8.93 25.94
CA LYS A 137 -8.84 10.16 26.70
C LYS A 137 -10.11 10.04 27.52
N TYR A 138 -10.10 10.59 28.73
CA TYR A 138 -11.28 10.59 29.59
C TYR A 138 -12.41 11.44 28.98
N SER A 139 -13.63 10.89 28.91
CA SER A 139 -14.80 11.60 28.38
C SER A 139 -15.92 11.75 29.42
N ILE A 140 -16.16 13.00 29.82
CA ILE A 140 -17.25 13.44 30.71
C ILE A 140 -18.62 13.52 30.01
N LEU A 141 -18.67 13.32 28.69
CA LEU A 141 -19.91 13.44 27.88
C LEU A 141 -20.91 12.30 28.10
N ASN A 142 -20.53 11.32 28.91
CA ASN A 142 -21.30 10.12 29.17
C ASN A 142 -21.94 10.10 30.57
N THR A 143 -21.92 11.24 31.27
CA THR A 143 -22.51 11.42 32.61
C THR A 143 -24.05 11.52 32.59
N LEU A 144 -24.69 11.69 31.42
CA LEU A 144 -26.15 11.76 31.32
C LEU A 144 -26.85 10.39 31.38
N LEU A 145 -26.12 9.28 31.42
CA LEU A 145 -26.67 7.95 31.74
C LEU A 145 -26.60 7.62 33.24
N LYS A 146 -26.15 8.55 34.08
CA LYS A 146 -26.13 8.40 35.55
C LYS A 146 -27.19 9.25 36.21
N SER A 147 -28.45 9.05 35.84
CA SER A 147 -29.55 9.29 36.77
C SER A 147 -30.11 7.94 37.20
N GLN A 148 -29.88 7.64 38.48
CA GLN A 148 -30.56 6.66 39.33
C GLN A 148 -29.93 5.26 39.43
N GLN A 149 -29.28 5.08 40.58
CA GLN A 149 -29.32 3.87 41.44
C GLN A 149 -29.12 2.51 40.76
N GLU A 150 -27.87 2.07 40.60
CA GLU A 150 -27.48 0.65 40.69
C GLU A 150 -25.94 0.46 40.75
N ALA A 151 -25.27 1.19 41.65
CA ALA A 151 -23.83 1.06 41.88
C ALA A 151 -23.50 0.57 43.30
N LYS A 152 -24.17 -0.51 43.74
CA LYS A 152 -23.72 -1.30 44.89
C LYS A 152 -23.80 -2.78 44.54
N ARG A 153 -22.61 -3.37 44.45
CA ARG A 153 -22.25 -4.78 44.21
C ARG A 153 -22.02 -5.13 42.73
N SER A 154 -20.73 -5.34 42.44
CA SER A 154 -20.25 -6.26 41.40
C SER A 154 -20.25 -5.77 39.95
N LEU A 155 -19.71 -4.59 39.68
CA LEU A 155 -19.21 -4.27 38.34
C LEU A 155 -17.68 -4.16 38.40
N PRO A 156 -16.91 -5.08 37.77
CA PRO A 156 -15.47 -4.90 37.56
C PRO A 156 -15.25 -3.62 36.72
N CYS A 157 -14.06 -3.03 36.74
CA CYS A 157 -13.68 -1.74 36.11
C CYS A 157 -13.97 -1.62 34.58
N MET A 158 -15.21 -1.77 34.13
CA MET A 158 -15.67 -1.70 32.74
C MET A 158 -16.47 -0.42 32.48
N ASN A 159 -16.31 0.63 33.31
CA ASN A 159 -17.08 1.85 33.14
C ASN A 159 -16.34 3.17 33.40
N MET A 160 -15.00 3.15 33.36
CA MET A 160 -14.27 4.38 33.03
C MET A 160 -14.20 4.47 31.50
N ARG A 161 -15.11 5.28 30.93
CA ARG A 161 -15.18 5.51 29.48
C ARG A 161 -13.97 6.31 29.04
N CYS A 162 -12.92 5.58 28.69
CA CYS A 162 -11.74 6.05 28.00
C CYS A 162 -11.93 5.78 26.50
N PRO A 163 -12.65 6.63 25.74
CA PRO A 163 -12.66 6.52 24.30
C PRO A 163 -11.26 6.69 23.74
N ASP A 164 -11.05 5.99 22.63
CA ASP A 164 -9.92 6.14 21.75
C ASP A 164 -9.64 7.62 21.43
N ILE A 165 -8.37 8.01 21.49
CA ILE A 165 -7.90 9.29 20.98
C ILE A 165 -7.78 9.09 19.48
N ASN A 166 -8.57 9.84 18.70
CA ASN A 166 -8.32 9.85 17.26
C ASN A 166 -7.13 10.77 16.96
N GLU A 167 -5.93 10.21 16.81
CA GLU A 167 -4.71 10.97 16.50
C GLU A 167 -4.79 11.65 15.13
N CYS A 168 -5.59 11.11 14.20
CA CYS A 168 -5.77 11.68 12.87
C CYS A 168 -6.57 12.99 12.85
N ILE A 169 -7.18 13.39 13.97
CA ILE A 169 -7.73 14.75 14.13
C ILE A 169 -6.61 15.81 14.04
N ASP A 170 -5.42 15.49 14.55
CA ASP A 170 -4.23 16.33 14.43
C ASP A 170 -3.13 15.56 13.69
N SER A 171 -3.42 15.20 12.44
CA SER A 171 -2.50 14.44 11.60
C SER A 171 -1.13 15.12 11.46
N THR A 172 -1.05 16.45 11.54
CA THR A 172 0.21 17.21 11.45
C THR A 172 1.17 16.95 12.60
N LYS A 173 0.65 16.51 13.75
CA LYS A 173 1.44 16.14 14.91
C LYS A 173 1.91 14.68 14.86
N TYR A 174 1.11 13.80 14.29
CA TYR A 174 1.27 12.35 14.40
C TYR A 174 1.78 11.69 13.10
N CYS A 175 1.20 12.04 11.95
CA CYS A 175 1.65 11.64 10.61
C CYS A 175 2.16 12.85 9.84
N ASN A 176 3.31 13.38 10.26
CA ASN A 176 3.87 14.63 9.76
C ASN A 176 4.66 14.49 8.46
N TRP A 177 4.64 13.31 7.82
CA TRP A 177 5.32 13.09 6.55
C TRP A 177 4.58 13.82 5.43
N ALA A 178 5.34 14.45 4.52
CA ALA A 178 4.73 15.00 3.32
C ALA A 178 4.08 13.85 2.53
N ASN A 179 2.85 14.08 2.06
CA ASN A 179 2.07 13.10 1.29
C ASN A 179 1.77 11.78 2.01
N SER A 180 1.63 11.80 3.34
CA SER A 180 1.04 10.70 4.10
C SER A 180 -0.43 10.94 4.45
N ASP A 181 -1.15 9.84 4.66
CA ASP A 181 -2.46 9.76 5.29
C ASP A 181 -2.32 9.12 6.68
N CYS A 182 -3.18 9.53 7.61
CA CYS A 182 -3.25 8.97 8.95
C CYS A 182 -4.44 8.01 9.04
N ILE A 183 -4.19 6.82 9.60
CA ILE A 183 -5.23 5.82 9.88
C ILE A 183 -5.30 5.62 11.38
N ASN A 184 -6.47 5.96 11.94
CA ASN A 184 -6.73 5.81 13.36
C ASN A 184 -7.09 4.36 13.70
N THR A 185 -6.50 3.82 14.76
CA THR A 185 -6.80 2.48 15.26
C THR A 185 -7.18 2.55 16.74
N ASN A 186 -7.84 1.53 17.26
CA ASN A 186 -8.27 1.58 18.66
C ASN A 186 -7.06 1.49 19.60
N GLY A 187 -6.72 2.60 20.25
CA GLY A 187 -5.59 2.79 21.15
C GLY A 187 -4.30 3.21 20.46
N SER A 188 -4.31 3.49 19.15
CA SER A 188 -3.11 3.87 18.39
C SER A 188 -3.47 4.48 17.02
N TYR A 189 -2.45 4.71 16.19
CA TYR A 189 -2.59 5.11 14.80
C TYR A 189 -1.39 4.61 14.00
N TYR A 190 -1.53 4.58 12.68
CA TYR A 190 -0.41 4.39 11.78
C TYR A 190 -0.54 5.28 10.55
N CYS A 191 0.58 5.53 9.88
CA CYS A 191 0.66 6.40 8.73
C CYS A 191 0.88 5.60 7.45
N THR A 192 0.22 5.98 6.37
CA THR A 192 0.39 5.38 5.03
C THR A 192 0.77 6.46 4.02
N CYS A 193 1.43 6.10 2.93
CA CYS A 193 1.67 7.06 1.84
C CYS A 193 0.43 7.21 0.95
N LYS A 194 0.20 8.43 0.46
CA LYS A 194 -0.84 8.70 -0.54
C LYS A 194 -0.54 7.96 -1.85
N SER A 195 -1.56 7.73 -2.67
CA SER A 195 -1.38 7.15 -4.01
C SER A 195 -0.37 7.96 -4.84
N GLY A 196 0.51 7.27 -5.57
CA GLY A 196 1.64 7.88 -6.29
C GLY A 196 2.89 8.09 -5.44
N TRP A 197 2.85 7.73 -4.15
CA TRP A 197 3.98 7.85 -3.23
C TRP A 197 4.27 6.51 -2.57
N ARG A 198 5.55 6.25 -2.30
CA ARG A 198 6.02 5.06 -1.56
C ARG A 198 6.81 5.48 -0.32
N PHE A 199 6.75 4.66 0.72
CA PHE A 199 7.52 4.91 1.93
C PHE A 199 9.01 4.63 1.70
N ASN A 200 9.86 5.53 2.16
CA ASN A 200 11.30 5.35 2.18
C ASN A 200 11.79 5.29 3.62
N GLU A 201 12.29 4.13 4.03
CA GLU A 201 12.78 3.86 5.38
C GLU A 201 13.99 4.71 5.76
N TYR A 202 14.85 5.07 4.80
CA TYR A 202 16.06 5.86 5.05
C TYR A 202 15.74 7.33 5.34
N SER A 203 14.75 7.88 4.65
CA SER A 203 14.33 9.28 4.83
C SER A 203 13.08 9.41 5.70
N ASN A 204 12.56 8.29 6.23
CA ASN A 204 11.34 8.18 7.02
C ASN A 204 10.21 9.07 6.48
N SER A 205 9.97 8.99 5.17
CA SER A 205 9.05 9.89 4.45
C SER A 205 8.52 9.23 3.18
N CYS A 206 7.38 9.74 2.71
CA CYS A 206 6.82 9.33 1.43
C CYS A 206 7.56 10.05 0.30
N ILE A 207 8.14 9.27 -0.61
CA ILE A 207 8.80 9.76 -1.81
C ILE A 207 7.95 9.45 -3.03
N ASP A 208 8.07 10.32 -4.03
CA ASP A 208 7.41 10.17 -5.32
C ASP A 208 7.79 8.84 -5.98
N ILE A 209 6.80 8.16 -6.56
CA ILE A 209 7.03 6.98 -7.39
C ILE A 209 7.31 7.50 -8.80
N ASP A 210 8.53 7.35 -9.29
CA ASP A 210 8.83 7.69 -10.69
C ASP A 210 8.16 6.67 -11.63
N GLU A 211 6.98 7.01 -12.13
CA GLU A 211 6.24 6.15 -13.05
C GLU A 211 6.94 6.07 -14.42
N CYS A 212 7.69 7.10 -14.82
CA CYS A 212 8.40 7.15 -16.09
C CYS A 212 9.69 6.34 -16.10
N ALA A 213 10.22 5.94 -14.93
CA ALA A 213 11.30 4.96 -14.84
C ALA A 213 10.94 3.61 -15.50
N ASN A 214 9.64 3.33 -15.71
CA ASN A 214 9.16 2.17 -16.45
C ASN A 214 8.24 2.58 -17.63
N LEU A 215 8.86 3.04 -18.72
CA LEU A 215 8.20 3.56 -19.94
C LEU A 215 7.24 2.59 -20.64
N THR A 216 7.28 1.29 -20.33
CA THR A 216 6.38 0.29 -20.94
C THR A 216 5.06 0.13 -20.19
N LYS A 217 4.96 0.67 -18.96
CA LYS A 217 3.77 0.60 -18.10
C LYS A 217 2.89 1.84 -18.23
N TYR A 218 3.51 3.00 -18.41
CA TYR A 218 2.84 4.30 -18.42
C TYR A 218 3.20 5.06 -19.70
N CYS A 219 2.21 5.69 -20.33
CA CYS A 219 2.38 6.36 -21.63
C CYS A 219 2.87 5.42 -22.74
N ASN A 220 2.18 4.30 -22.93
CA ASN A 220 2.54 3.25 -23.89
C ASN A 220 2.06 3.51 -25.33
N TRP A 221 1.73 4.75 -25.68
CA TRP A 221 1.27 5.10 -27.02
C TRP A 221 2.45 5.26 -27.98
N PRO A 222 2.28 4.95 -29.27
CA PRO A 222 3.28 5.31 -30.27
C PRO A 222 3.52 6.82 -30.23
N ASN A 223 4.78 7.23 -30.24
CA ASN A 223 5.18 8.64 -30.22
C ASN A 223 4.70 9.44 -28.99
N SER A 224 4.45 8.79 -27.85
CA SER A 224 4.33 9.51 -26.58
C SER A 224 5.66 9.56 -25.82
N ASP A 225 5.79 10.61 -25.01
CA ASP A 225 6.79 10.79 -23.97
C ASP A 225 6.09 10.77 -22.60
N CYS A 226 6.75 10.20 -21.60
CA CYS A 226 6.31 10.20 -20.21
C CYS A 226 7.00 11.33 -19.45
N ILE A 227 6.23 12.09 -18.67
CA ILE A 227 6.71 13.17 -17.81
C ILE A 227 6.32 12.84 -16.37
N ASN A 228 7.32 12.55 -15.54
CA ASN A 228 7.10 12.27 -14.12
C ASN A 228 6.72 13.56 -13.39
N THR A 229 5.71 13.50 -12.53
CA THR A 229 5.23 14.63 -11.74
C THR A 229 5.05 14.22 -10.28
N ASN A 230 5.03 15.16 -9.35
CA ASN A 230 4.87 14.78 -7.93
C ASN A 230 3.49 14.13 -7.68
N GLY A 231 3.51 12.85 -7.32
CA GLY A 231 2.37 12.00 -7.02
C GLY A 231 1.65 11.45 -8.24
N SER A 232 2.18 11.63 -9.46
CA SER A 232 1.54 11.18 -10.70
C SER A 232 2.46 11.30 -11.92
N TYR A 233 1.94 11.00 -13.11
CA TYR A 233 2.65 11.19 -14.37
C TYR A 233 1.72 11.75 -15.44
N ASN A 234 2.31 12.40 -16.44
CA ASN A 234 1.60 12.87 -17.62
C ASN A 234 2.21 12.26 -18.89
N CYS A 235 1.34 11.97 -19.86
CA CYS A 235 1.74 11.53 -21.19
C CYS A 235 1.60 12.70 -22.17
N ALA A 236 2.64 12.98 -22.93
CA ALA A 236 2.64 14.01 -23.97
C ALA A 236 3.05 13.40 -25.32
N CYS A 237 2.60 14.01 -26.42
CA CYS A 237 3.03 13.57 -27.74
C CYS A 237 4.39 14.16 -28.11
N LYS A 238 5.23 13.36 -28.77
CA LYS A 238 6.49 13.80 -29.36
C LYS A 238 6.22 14.86 -30.41
N PHE A 239 7.25 15.67 -30.70
CA PHE A 239 7.14 16.75 -31.69
C PHE A 239 6.61 16.24 -33.04
N GLY A 240 5.59 16.92 -33.57
CA GLY A 240 4.92 16.56 -34.82
C GLY A 240 3.70 15.64 -34.68
N TRP A 241 3.35 15.23 -33.46
CA TRP A 241 2.19 14.40 -33.15
C TRP A 241 1.21 15.16 -32.26
N THR A 242 -0.08 14.86 -32.38
CA THR A 242 -1.14 15.50 -31.57
C THR A 242 -2.01 14.46 -30.87
N LEU A 243 -2.64 14.86 -29.77
CA LEU A 243 -3.62 13.98 -29.11
C LEU A 243 -4.83 13.78 -30.02
N ASP A 244 -5.36 12.56 -30.03
CA ASP A 244 -6.64 12.26 -30.66
C ASP A 244 -7.83 12.91 -29.95
N GLU A 245 -9.03 12.78 -30.53
CA GLU A 245 -10.27 13.35 -29.98
C GLU A 245 -10.64 12.81 -28.59
N TYR A 246 -10.01 11.72 -28.15
CA TYR A 246 -10.25 11.04 -26.88
C TYR A 246 -9.13 11.26 -25.85
N ASN A 247 -8.10 12.05 -26.19
CA ASN A 247 -6.91 12.29 -25.38
C ASN A 247 -6.20 11.02 -24.91
N ASN A 248 -6.23 9.95 -25.73
CA ASN A 248 -5.69 8.65 -25.34
C ASN A 248 -4.75 8.02 -26.38
N SER A 249 -4.36 8.75 -27.42
CA SER A 249 -3.31 8.34 -28.37
C SER A 249 -2.67 9.55 -29.05
N CYS A 250 -1.46 9.36 -29.59
CA CYS A 250 -0.76 10.37 -30.39
C CYS A 250 -0.85 10.00 -31.87
N VAL A 251 -1.45 10.89 -32.67
CA VAL A 251 -1.73 10.73 -34.11
C VAL A 251 -1.13 11.85 -34.95
#